data_AF-A0A432UHS5-F1
#
_entry.id   AF-A0A432UHS5-F1
#
_cell.length_a   1.000
_cell.length_b   1.000
_cell.length_c   1.000
_cell.angle_alpha   90.00
_cell.angle_beta   90.00
_cell.angle_gamma   90.00
#
_symmetry.space_group_name_H-M   'P 1'
#
loop_
_entity.id
_entity.type
_entity.pdbx_description
1 polymer ?
#
loop_
_entity_poly.entity_id
_entity_poly.type
_entity_poly.pdbx_seq_one_letter_code
_entity_poly.pdbx_strand_id
1 'polypeptide(L)'
;MAEAKSLGEKLFFIATGIRLHAKEYFLRLTGLFKNYDYCISFPSIPEGLKAEKHLKGFRAVSVPIPDEIFEGCGVGILVRGEDLEELLKHLKEKGILVSGVFKREGDKFIEVKQ
;
A
#
# COMPACT_ATOMS: atom_id res chain seq x y z
N MET A 1 -19.96 6.57 5.21
CA MET A 1 -20.14 5.47 4.24
C MET A 1 -20.49 6.10 2.91
N ALA A 2 -19.56 6.11 1.95
CA ALA A 2 -19.81 6.70 0.63
C ALA A 2 -20.46 5.63 -0.27
N GLU A 3 -21.75 5.77 -0.54
CA GLU A 3 -22.44 4.99 -1.57
C GLU A 3 -21.83 5.30 -2.94
N ALA A 4 -21.28 4.28 -3.58
CA ALA A 4 -20.76 4.37 -4.95
C ALA A 4 -21.89 4.77 -5.91
N LYS A 5 -21.76 5.93 -6.56
CA LYS A 5 -22.81 6.57 -7.37
C LYS A 5 -22.96 5.99 -8.79
N SER A 6 -22.11 5.06 -9.22
CA SER A 6 -22.20 4.46 -10.56
C SER A 6 -21.70 3.00 -10.62
N LEU A 7 -22.35 2.17 -11.44
CA LEU A 7 -21.94 0.78 -11.75
C LEU A 7 -20.48 0.70 -12.22
N GLY A 8 -20.00 1.72 -12.93
CA GLY A 8 -18.60 1.80 -13.39
C GLY A 8 -17.60 1.98 -12.24
N GLU A 9 -17.94 2.78 -11.21
CA GLU A 9 -17.09 2.95 -10.04
C GLU A 9 -16.99 1.64 -9.25
N LYS A 10 -18.13 0.94 -9.05
CA LYS A 10 -18.11 -0.38 -8.40
C LYS A 10 -17.22 -1.37 -9.15
N LEU A 11 -17.33 -1.42 -10.48
CA LEU A 11 -16.51 -2.32 -11.29
C LEU A 11 -15.02 -1.95 -11.20
N PHE A 12 -14.70 -0.66 -11.18
CA PHE A 12 -13.33 -0.16 -11.00
C PHE A 12 -12.75 -0.58 -9.64
N PHE A 13 -13.52 -0.45 -8.55
CA PHE A 13 -13.10 -0.89 -7.22
C PHE A 13 -12.91 -2.41 -7.16
N ILE A 14 -13.81 -3.19 -7.74
CA ILE A 14 -13.71 -4.66 -7.80
C ILE A 14 -12.46 -5.06 -8.59
N ALA A 15 -12.26 -4.50 -9.79
CA ALA A 15 -11.09 -4.79 -10.61
C ALA A 15 -9.78 -4.38 -9.92
N THR A 16 -9.77 -3.23 -9.23
CA THR A 16 -8.63 -2.77 -8.44
C THR A 16 -8.32 -3.72 -7.29
N GLY A 17 -9.34 -4.17 -6.57
CA GLY A 17 -9.21 -5.17 -5.50
C GLY A 17 -8.63 -6.48 -6.02
N ILE A 18 -9.19 -7.03 -7.11
CA ILE A 18 -8.68 -8.27 -7.75
C ILE A 18 -7.22 -8.10 -8.15
N ARG A 19 -6.86 -6.96 -8.76
CA ARG A 19 -5.49 -6.67 -9.19
C ARG A 19 -4.53 -6.62 -8.00
N LEU A 20 -4.92 -5.97 -6.90
CA LEU A 20 -4.12 -5.88 -5.68
C LEU A 20 -3.91 -7.28 -5.07
N HIS A 21 -4.99 -8.05 -4.90
CA HIS A 21 -4.90 -9.42 -4.38
C HIS A 21 -4.08 -10.36 -5.26
N ALA A 22 -4.22 -10.28 -6.59
CA ALA A 22 -3.41 -11.06 -7.51
C ALA A 22 -1.91 -10.73 -7.39
N LYS A 23 -1.58 -9.44 -7.20
CA LYS A 23 -0.21 -8.97 -7.03
C LYS A 23 0.39 -9.45 -5.69
N GLU A 24 -0.39 -9.37 -4.61
CA GLU A 24 0.02 -9.92 -3.32
C GLU A 24 0.25 -11.44 -3.41
N TYR A 25 -0.69 -12.17 -3.99
CA TYR A 25 -0.58 -13.62 -4.16
C TYR A 25 0.67 -14.00 -4.95
N PHE A 26 0.95 -13.30 -6.05
CA PHE A 26 2.16 -13.49 -6.84
C PHE A 26 3.43 -13.20 -6.04
N LEU A 27 3.46 -12.13 -5.24
CA LEU A 27 4.60 -11.80 -4.37
C LEU A 27 4.83 -12.85 -3.29
N ARG A 28 3.77 -13.39 -2.69
CA ARG A 28 3.87 -14.47 -1.70
C ARG A 28 4.38 -15.75 -2.35
N LEU A 29 3.87 -16.09 -3.54
CA LEU A 29 4.24 -17.31 -4.27
C LEU A 29 5.69 -17.28 -4.77
N THR A 30 6.17 -16.12 -5.20
CA THR A 30 7.57 -15.92 -5.62
C THR A 30 8.54 -15.68 -4.44
N GLY A 31 8.03 -15.61 -3.21
CA GLY A 31 8.83 -15.28 -2.01
C GLY A 31 9.30 -13.82 -1.95
N LEU A 32 9.04 -13.01 -2.99
CA LEU A 32 9.42 -11.60 -3.07
C LEU A 32 8.70 -10.73 -2.04
N PHE A 33 7.56 -11.18 -1.49
CA PHE A 33 6.86 -10.48 -0.43
C PHE A 33 7.77 -10.20 0.78
N LYS A 34 8.66 -11.14 1.11
CA LYS A 34 9.62 -11.00 2.23
C LYS A 34 10.75 -10.02 1.94
N ASN A 35 10.94 -9.64 0.67
CA ASN A 35 11.95 -8.65 0.29
C ASN A 35 11.50 -7.20 0.51
N TYR A 36 10.30 -6.99 1.07
CA TYR A 36 9.81 -5.66 1.43
C TYR A 36 9.73 -5.54 2.94
N ASP A 37 10.55 -4.65 3.48
CA ASP A 37 10.75 -4.48 4.92
C ASP A 37 9.69 -3.58 5.55
N TYR A 38 9.00 -2.75 4.76
CA TYR A 38 8.02 -1.81 5.28
C TYR A 38 6.71 -1.84 4.49
N CYS A 39 5.61 -1.54 5.17
CA CYS A 39 4.30 -1.29 4.60
C CYS A 39 3.83 0.10 5.01
N ILE A 40 3.45 0.91 4.04
CA ILE A 40 2.88 2.24 4.24
C ILE A 40 1.35 2.12 4.13
N SER A 41 0.65 2.65 5.13
CA SER A 41 -0.81 2.73 5.15
C SER A 41 -1.27 4.15 4.82
N PHE A 42 -2.50 4.28 4.33
CA PHE A 42 -3.10 5.54 3.93
C PHE A 42 -4.43 5.76 4.65
N PRO A 43 -4.91 7.02 4.75
CA PRO A 43 -6.17 7.31 5.44
C PRO A 43 -7.40 7.00 4.58
N SER A 44 -7.24 6.81 3.27
CA SER A 44 -8.33 6.53 2.34
C SER A 44 -7.83 5.84 1.06
N ILE A 45 -8.63 4.93 0.50
CA ILE A 45 -8.33 4.25 -0.78
C ILE A 45 -7.84 5.22 -1.87
N PRO A 46 -8.50 6.37 -2.13
CA PRO A 46 -8.02 7.34 -3.12
C PRO A 46 -6.61 7.87 -2.84
N GLU A 47 -6.20 8.04 -1.59
CA GLU A 47 -4.83 8.46 -1.23
C GLU A 47 -3.83 7.35 -1.57
N GLY A 48 -4.12 6.10 -1.20
CA GLY A 48 -3.28 4.96 -1.57
C GLY A 48 -3.15 4.77 -3.09
N LEU A 49 -4.24 4.99 -3.85
CA LEU A 49 -4.22 4.94 -5.31
C LEU A 49 -3.46 6.12 -5.95
N LYS A 50 -3.49 7.32 -5.32
CA LYS A 50 -2.61 8.42 -5.74
C LYS A 50 -1.15 8.04 -5.49
N ALA A 51 -0.83 7.53 -4.31
CA ALA A 51 0.52 7.11 -3.94
C ALA A 51 1.07 6.07 -4.92
N GLU A 52 0.24 5.12 -5.38
CA GLU A 52 0.62 4.12 -6.38
C GLU A 52 1.20 4.75 -7.66
N LYS A 53 0.65 5.87 -8.13
CA LYS A 53 1.14 6.55 -9.34
C LYS A 53 2.56 7.10 -9.20
N HIS A 54 3.00 7.28 -7.96
CA HIS A 54 4.31 7.83 -7.60
C HIS A 54 5.35 6.76 -7.23
N LEU A 55 5.00 5.46 -7.34
CA LEU A 55 5.95 4.38 -7.06
C LEU A 55 6.93 4.08 -8.20
N LYS A 56 6.71 4.66 -9.39
CA LYS A 56 7.62 4.45 -10.53
C LYS A 56 9.00 4.99 -10.20
N GLY A 57 9.99 4.11 -10.19
CA GLY A 57 11.39 4.44 -9.85
C GLY A 57 11.82 3.91 -8.49
N PHE A 58 10.87 3.55 -7.62
CA PHE A 58 11.16 2.97 -6.31
C PHE A 58 10.98 1.46 -6.32
N ARG A 59 11.73 0.75 -5.47
CA ARG A 59 11.46 -0.67 -5.18
C ARG A 59 10.27 -0.81 -4.24
N ALA A 60 9.11 -0.37 -4.72
CA ALA A 60 7.86 -0.35 -3.97
C ALA A 60 6.69 -0.91 -4.79
N VAL A 61 5.72 -1.49 -4.10
CA VAL A 61 4.58 -2.14 -4.74
C VAL A 61 3.30 -1.93 -3.93
N SER A 62 2.22 -1.56 -4.63
CA SER A 62 0.88 -1.52 -4.05
C SER A 62 0.30 -2.93 -3.87
N VAL A 63 -0.26 -3.17 -2.69
CA VAL A 63 -0.91 -4.42 -2.27
C VAL A 63 -2.19 -4.06 -1.51
N PRO A 64 -3.14 -5.00 -1.30
CA PRO A 64 -4.18 -4.72 -0.34
C PRO A 64 -3.52 -4.57 1.04
N ILE A 65 -4.13 -3.77 1.91
CA ILE A 65 -3.57 -3.62 3.25
C ILE A 65 -3.51 -5.01 3.92
N PRO A 66 -2.35 -5.44 4.46
CA PRO A 66 -2.27 -6.68 5.23
C PRO A 66 -3.30 -6.67 6.37
N ASP A 67 -4.05 -7.76 6.56
CA ASP A 67 -5.12 -7.88 7.59
C ASP A 67 -4.69 -7.51 9.01
N GLU A 68 -3.40 -7.64 9.29
CA GLU A 68 -2.78 -7.30 10.57
C GLU A 68 -2.62 -5.79 10.81
N ILE A 69 -2.69 -4.97 9.77
CA ILE A 69 -2.63 -3.51 9.87
C ILE A 69 -4.07 -2.99 9.98
N PHE A 70 -4.53 -2.84 11.22
CA PHE A 70 -5.91 -2.48 11.55
C PHE A 70 -6.29 -1.04 11.13
N GLU A 71 -5.29 -0.15 10.95
CA GLU A 71 -5.51 1.27 10.67
C GLU A 71 -5.43 1.65 9.18
N GLY A 72 -5.32 0.67 8.28
CA GLY A 72 -5.14 0.94 6.85
C GLY A 72 -6.42 0.94 6.02
N CYS A 73 -6.47 1.80 4.99
CA CYS A 73 -7.62 1.96 4.10
C CYS A 73 -7.64 0.98 2.91
N GLY A 74 -7.61 -0.33 3.12
CA GLY A 74 -7.72 -1.32 2.03
C GLY A 74 -6.60 -1.35 0.98
N VAL A 75 -5.71 -0.35 0.95
CA VAL A 75 -4.54 -0.23 0.07
C VAL A 75 -3.32 0.05 0.93
N GLY A 76 -2.28 -0.77 0.77
CA GLY A 76 -0.97 -0.60 1.37
C GLY A 76 0.12 -0.51 0.31
N ILE A 77 1.25 0.12 0.64
CA ILE A 77 2.43 0.15 -0.22
C ILE A 77 3.58 -0.53 0.50
N LEU A 78 4.02 -1.66 -0.04
CA LEU A 78 5.22 -2.33 0.40
C LEU A 78 6.44 -1.64 -0.20
N VAL A 79 7.45 -1.38 0.61
CA VAL A 79 8.70 -0.73 0.19
C VAL A 79 9.89 -1.38 0.90
N ARG A 80 11.03 -1.44 0.22
CA ARG A 80 12.31 -1.85 0.82
C ARG A 80 12.84 -0.78 1.75
N GLY A 81 13.56 -1.17 2.79
CA GLY A 81 14.13 -0.22 3.74
C GLY A 81 15.01 0.86 3.09
N GLU A 82 15.75 0.49 2.05
CA GLU A 82 16.63 1.39 1.30
C GLU A 82 15.88 2.54 0.60
N ASP A 83 14.63 2.30 0.18
CA ASP A 83 13.82 3.26 -0.59
C ASP A 83 12.78 3.98 0.28
N LEU A 84 12.63 3.59 1.56
CA LEU A 84 11.56 4.08 2.44
C LEU A 84 11.62 5.59 2.64
N GLU A 85 12.76 6.13 3.06
CA GLU A 85 12.89 7.56 3.38
C GLU A 85 12.68 8.44 2.14
N GLU A 86 13.25 8.02 1.00
CA GLU A 86 13.12 8.74 -0.26
C GLU A 86 11.66 8.69 -0.76
N LEU A 87 10.99 7.54 -0.65
CA LEU A 87 9.59 7.41 -1.00
C LEU A 87 8.70 8.27 -0.08
N LEU A 88 8.89 8.22 1.24
CA LEU A 88 8.11 9.03 2.18
C LEU A 88 8.28 10.52 1.92
N LYS A 89 9.51 10.96 1.65
CA LYS A 89 9.79 12.35 1.24
C LYS A 89 9.07 12.69 -0.06
N HIS A 90 9.17 11.83 -1.08
CA HIS A 90 8.49 12.04 -2.36
C HIS A 90 6.96 12.14 -2.20
N LEU A 91 6.35 11.24 -1.42
CA LEU A 91 4.91 11.27 -1.13
C LEU A 91 4.51 12.56 -0.41
N LYS A 92 5.31 13.00 0.57
CA LYS A 92 5.09 14.27 1.30
C LYS A 92 5.21 15.48 0.37
N GLU A 93 6.20 15.53 -0.52
CA GLU A 93 6.37 16.59 -1.51
C GLU A 93 5.21 16.66 -2.52
N LYS A 94 4.56 15.52 -2.77
CA LYS A 94 3.35 15.44 -3.60
C LYS A 94 2.06 15.71 -2.82
N GLY A 95 2.14 16.01 -1.53
CA GLY A 95 0.98 16.29 -0.67
C GLY A 95 0.12 15.06 -0.39
N ILE A 96 0.70 13.86 -0.46
CA ILE A 96 0.00 12.60 -0.19
C ILE A 96 0.12 12.29 1.30
N LEU A 97 -1.02 12.03 1.94
CA LEU A 97 -1.10 11.74 3.37
C LEU A 97 -0.82 10.26 3.62
N VAL A 98 0.12 10.00 4.52
CA VAL A 98 0.43 8.67 5.05
C VAL A 98 -0.19 8.55 6.43
N SER A 99 -0.93 7.48 6.70
CA SER A 99 -1.51 7.21 8.02
C SER A 99 -0.47 6.66 8.98
N GLY A 100 0.38 5.75 8.50
CA GLY A 100 1.36 5.07 9.32
C GLY A 100 2.31 4.23 8.49
N VAL A 101 3.50 3.99 9.05
CA VAL A 101 4.54 3.15 8.48
C VAL A 101 4.71 1.95 9.39
N PHE A 102 4.70 0.76 8.81
CA PHE A 102 4.78 -0.49 9.53
C PHE A 102 6.01 -1.24 9.05
N LYS A 103 6.86 -1.68 9.98
CA LYS A 103 8.01 -2.50 9.67
C LYS A 103 7.63 -3.98 9.76
N ARG A 104 8.07 -4.77 8.79
CA ARG A 104 7.96 -6.21 8.80
C ARG A 104 8.90 -6.80 9.86
N GLU A 105 8.33 -7.55 10.79
CA GLU A 105 9.04 -8.37 11.78
C GLU A 105 8.49 -9.80 11.67
N GLY A 106 9.23 -10.64 10.94
CA GLY A 106 8.81 -12.00 10.59
C GLY A 106 7.64 -12.02 9.60
N ASP A 107 6.53 -12.63 10.01
CA ASP A 107 5.27 -12.67 9.25
C ASP A 107 4.31 -11.54 9.64
N LYS A 108 4.77 -10.59 10.47
CA LYS A 108 3.93 -9.48 10.93
C LYS A 108 4.46 -8.09 10.58
N PHE A 109 3.60 -7.09 10.64
CA PHE A 109 3.84 -5.67 10.46
C PHE A 109 3.58 -4.94 11.78
N ILE A 110 4.61 -4.28 12.30
CA ILE A 110 4.57 -3.51 13.55
C ILE A 110 4.68 -2.04 13.18
N GLU A 111 3.78 -1.21 13.71
CA GLU A 111 3.85 0.23 13.48
C GLU A 111 5.16 0.80 14.03
N VAL A 112 5.88 1.49 13.16
CA VAL A 112 7.06 2.28 13.52
C VAL A 112 6.68 3.75 13.36
N LYS A 113 6.30 4.38 14.48
CA LYS A 113 6.12 5.83 14.49
C LYS A 113 7.47 6.50 14.25
N GLN A 114 7.58 7.22 13.13
CA GLN A 114 8.61 8.24 12.93
C GLN A 114 8.07 9.59 13.40
#